data_AF-A0A940PRB7-F1
#
_entry.id   AF-A0A940PRB7-F1
#
_cell.length_a   1.000
_cell.length_b   1.000
_cell.length_c   1.000
_cell.angle_alpha   90.00
_cell.angle_beta   90.00
_cell.angle_gamma   90.00
#
_symmetry.space_group_name_H-M   'P 1'
#
loop_
_entity.id
_entity.type
_entity.pdbx_description
1 polymer ?
#
loop_
_entity_poly.entity_id
_entity_poly.type
_entity_poly.pdbx_seq_one_letter_code
_entity_poly.pdbx_strand_id
1 'polypeptide(L)'
;MAVHLPPEALDEWLVAAAEELGLEPEEVSIATVLNVAKHVARGVARPAAPLSTFLMGLALGRASAGQTTAEPGELERLAALLNERAARWDAEHTDPAEPADQADPATA
;
A
#
# COMPACT_ATOMS: atom_id res chain seq x y z
N MET A 1 21.20 -8.49 -9.74
CA MET A 1 20.97 -8.69 -8.29
C MET A 1 20.51 -7.36 -7.74
N ALA A 2 19.29 -7.28 -7.18
CA ALA A 2 18.85 -6.06 -6.52
C ALA A 2 19.68 -5.89 -5.25
N VAL A 3 20.44 -4.81 -5.16
CA VAL A 3 21.13 -4.43 -3.92
C VAL A 3 20.03 -4.06 -2.93
N HIS A 4 20.04 -4.69 -1.75
CA HIS A 4 19.13 -4.30 -0.69
C HIS A 4 19.58 -2.94 -0.15
N LEU A 5 18.80 -1.91 -0.40
CA LEU A 5 19.05 -0.57 0.12
C LEU A 5 18.76 -0.56 1.63
N PRO A 6 19.62 0.03 2.46
CA PRO A 6 19.26 0.35 3.84
C PRO A 6 18.18 1.46 3.86
N PRO A 7 17.41 1.61 4.95
CA PRO A 7 16.31 2.58 5.03
C PRO A 7 16.71 4.01 4.66
N GLU A 8 17.89 4.46 5.10
CA GLU A 8 18.45 5.79 4.82
C GLU A 8 18.75 6.01 3.34
N ALA A 9 18.97 4.95 2.56
CA ALA A 9 19.22 5.07 1.13
C ALA A 9 17.92 5.22 0.31
N LEU A 10 16.74 5.06 0.93
CA LEU A 10 15.47 5.37 0.27
C LEU A 10 15.25 6.87 0.13
N ASP A 11 15.73 7.68 1.07
CA ASP A 11 15.68 9.14 0.97
C ASP A 11 16.56 9.62 -0.20
N GLU A 12 17.79 9.12 -0.29
CA GLU A 12 18.70 9.41 -1.41
C GLU A 12 18.14 8.95 -2.76
N TRP A 13 17.54 7.74 -2.79
CA TRP A 13 16.85 7.25 -3.98
C TRP A 13 15.71 8.20 -4.37
N LEU A 14 14.88 8.63 -3.40
CA LEU A 14 13.72 9.49 -3.66
C LEU A 14 14.16 10.79 -4.29
N VAL A 15 15.19 11.43 -3.74
CA VAL A 15 15.76 12.66 -4.29
C VAL A 15 16.22 12.44 -5.73
N ALA A 16 17.04 11.41 -5.99
CA ALA A 16 17.60 11.15 -7.32
C ALA A 16 16.51 10.86 -8.37
N ALA A 17 15.51 10.04 -8.02
CA ALA A 17 14.45 9.69 -8.96
C ALA A 17 13.42 10.82 -9.14
N ALA A 18 13.14 11.60 -8.10
CA ALA A 18 12.28 12.77 -8.20
C ALA A 18 12.90 13.80 -9.15
N GLU A 19 14.22 14.01 -9.08
CA GLU A 19 14.96 14.88 -10.01
C GLU A 19 14.81 14.42 -11.47
N GLU A 20 15.00 13.12 -11.75
CA GLU A 20 14.83 12.57 -13.11
C GLU A 20 13.40 12.74 -13.65
N LEU A 21 12.41 12.76 -12.76
CA LEU A 21 10.99 12.88 -13.10
C LEU A 21 10.47 14.33 -13.05
N GLY A 22 11.28 15.29 -12.63
CA GLY A 22 10.88 16.68 -12.44
C GLY A 22 9.83 16.86 -11.34
N LEU A 23 9.96 16.09 -10.25
CA LEU A 23 9.08 16.10 -9.09
C LEU A 23 9.79 16.71 -7.88
N GLU A 24 9.00 17.28 -6.96
CA GLU A 24 9.51 17.74 -5.67
C GLU A 24 9.51 16.55 -4.68
N PRO A 25 10.66 16.12 -4.14
CA PRO A 25 10.73 14.95 -3.26
C PRO A 25 9.95 15.14 -1.95
N GLU A 26 9.77 16.38 -1.51
CA GLU A 26 9.02 16.77 -0.31
C GLU A 26 7.51 16.47 -0.42
N GLU A 27 6.99 16.30 -1.63
CA GLU A 27 5.59 15.96 -1.88
C GLU A 27 5.28 14.47 -1.64
N VAL A 28 6.32 13.63 -1.44
CA VAL A 28 6.18 12.18 -1.32
C VAL A 28 6.61 11.69 0.06
N SER A 29 5.64 11.27 0.87
CA SER A 29 5.92 10.56 2.12
C SER A 29 6.24 9.08 1.86
N ILE A 30 7.53 8.73 1.95
CA ILE A 30 8.01 7.32 1.86
C ILE A 30 7.27 6.43 2.87
N ALA A 31 7.14 6.90 4.11
CA ALA A 31 6.47 6.15 5.17
C ALA A 31 5.00 5.85 4.82
N THR A 32 4.28 6.81 4.25
CA THR A 32 2.88 6.63 3.81
C THR A 32 2.79 5.58 2.71
N VAL A 33 3.63 5.68 1.67
CA VAL A 33 3.64 4.73 0.55
C VAL A 33 3.97 3.31 1.01
N LEU A 34 5.02 3.15 1.83
CA LEU A 34 5.43 1.84 2.34
C LEU A 34 4.39 1.23 3.28
N ASN A 35 3.69 2.05 4.07
CA ASN A 35 2.60 1.57 4.91
C ASN A 35 1.43 1.03 4.08
N VAL A 36 1.05 1.68 2.99
CA VAL A 36 0.01 1.16 2.08
C VAL A 36 0.44 -0.18 1.49
N ALA A 37 1.66 -0.24 0.93
CA ALA A 37 2.20 -1.48 0.37
C ALA A 37 2.21 -2.62 1.39
N LYS A 38 2.62 -2.34 2.63
CA LYS A 38 2.64 -3.30 3.73
C LYS A 38 1.24 -3.83 4.09
N HIS A 39 0.25 -2.96 4.26
CA HIS A 39 -1.11 -3.38 4.61
C HIS A 39 -1.75 -4.17 3.49
N VAL A 40 -1.64 -3.70 2.24
CA VAL A 40 -2.21 -4.39 1.08
C VAL A 40 -1.54 -5.75 0.85
N ALA A 41 -0.21 -5.85 0.99
CA ALA A 41 0.50 -7.13 0.85
C ALA A 41 0.03 -8.18 1.87
N ARG A 42 -0.35 -7.74 3.07
CA ARG A 42 -0.79 -8.61 4.17
C ARG A 42 -2.27 -8.96 4.08
N GLY A 43 -3.12 -7.96 3.87
CA GLY A 43 -4.57 -8.13 3.91
C GLY A 43 -5.21 -8.53 2.57
N VAL A 44 -4.48 -8.44 1.45
CA VAL A 44 -5.00 -8.83 0.13
C VAL A 44 -4.16 -9.94 -0.48
N ALA A 45 -2.96 -9.60 -0.95
CA ALA A 45 -1.95 -10.52 -1.47
C ALA A 45 -0.66 -9.75 -1.75
N ARG A 46 0.50 -10.42 -1.71
CA ARG A 46 1.79 -9.78 -2.03
C ARG A 46 1.81 -9.04 -3.39
N PRO A 47 1.24 -9.57 -4.50
CA PRO A 47 1.18 -8.85 -5.77
C PRO A 47 0.26 -7.61 -5.77
N ALA A 48 -0.68 -7.52 -4.82
CA ALA A 48 -1.59 -6.38 -4.75
C ALA A 48 -0.89 -5.10 -4.28
N ALA A 49 0.23 -5.20 -3.55
CA ALA A 49 0.97 -4.03 -3.07
C ALA A 49 1.43 -3.08 -4.19
N PRO A 50 2.23 -3.50 -5.19
CA PRO A 50 2.65 -2.62 -6.27
C PRO A 50 1.46 -2.11 -7.12
N LEU A 51 0.41 -2.93 -7.28
CA LEU A 51 -0.80 -2.52 -7.98
C LEU A 51 -1.51 -1.37 -7.25
N SER A 52 -1.70 -1.49 -5.94
CA SER A 52 -2.37 -0.46 -5.13
C SER A 52 -1.57 0.83 -5.04
N THR A 53 -0.24 0.77 -4.90
CA THR A 53 0.59 1.98 -4.90
C THR A 53 0.58 2.68 -6.26
N PHE A 54 0.54 1.93 -7.36
CA PHE A 54 0.39 2.51 -8.71
C PHE A 54 -0.98 3.19 -8.89
N LEU A 55 -2.07 2.54 -8.45
CA LEU A 55 -3.41 3.13 -8.48
C LEU A 55 -3.51 4.40 -7.61
N MET A 56 -2.84 4.41 -6.46
CA MET A 56 -2.75 5.59 -5.59
C MET A 56 -2.09 6.76 -6.32
N GLY A 57 -0.94 6.53 -6.97
CA GLY A 57 -0.25 7.54 -7.77
C GLY A 57 -1.11 8.05 -8.94
N LEU A 58 -1.82 7.17 -9.64
CA LEU A 58 -2.76 7.56 -10.69
C LEU A 58 -3.91 8.43 -10.17
N ALA A 59 -4.44 8.13 -8.98
CA ALA A 59 -5.50 8.92 -8.37
C ALA A 59 -4.98 10.31 -7.94
N LEU A 60 -3.79 10.38 -7.34
CA LEU A 60 -3.12 11.62 -6.94
C LEU A 60 -2.87 12.55 -8.15
N GLY A 61 -2.35 11.98 -9.25
CA GLY A 61 -2.13 12.73 -10.49
C GLY A 61 -3.42 13.25 -11.13
N ARG A 62 -4.53 12.51 -11.00
CA ARG A 62 -5.85 12.95 -11.48
C ARG A 62 -6.47 14.02 -10.59
N ALA A 63 -6.30 13.93 -9.27
CA ALA A 63 -6.79 14.95 -8.34
C ALA A 63 -6.11 16.30 -8.60
N SER A 64 -4.83 16.27 -8.98
CA SER A 64 -4.03 17.47 -9.28
C SER A 64 -4.27 18.02 -10.70
N ALA A 65 -4.98 17.29 -11.57
CA ALA A 65 -5.17 17.69 -12.96
C ALA A 65 -6.06 18.95 -13.05
N GLY A 66 -5.45 20.06 -13.48
CA GLY A 66 -6.12 21.36 -13.60
C GLY A 66 -5.99 22.27 -12.38
N GLN A 67 -5.21 21.87 -11.38
CA GLN A 67 -4.89 22.69 -10.21
C GLN A 67 -3.43 23.20 -10.30
N THR A 68 -3.19 24.43 -9.84
CA THR A 68 -1.83 24.99 -9.76
C THR A 68 -1.03 24.39 -8.60
N THR A 69 -1.71 23.79 -7.62
CA THR A 69 -1.10 23.19 -6.42
C THR A 69 -1.84 21.89 -6.09
N ALA A 70 -1.10 20.87 -5.68
CA ALA A 70 -1.70 19.65 -5.15
C ALA A 70 -2.47 19.96 -3.85
N GLU A 71 -3.64 19.36 -3.68
CA GLU A 71 -4.40 19.49 -2.43
C GLU A 71 -3.61 18.87 -1.27
N PRO A 72 -3.27 19.65 -0.23
CA PRO A 72 -2.53 19.13 0.92
C PRO A 72 -3.27 17.96 1.57
N GLY A 73 -2.56 16.87 1.86
CA GLY A 73 -3.15 15.69 2.52
C GLY A 73 -3.89 14.72 1.58
N GLU A 74 -3.88 14.96 0.26
CA GLU A 74 -4.47 14.05 -0.73
C GLU A 74 -3.86 12.64 -0.65
N LEU A 75 -2.53 12.57 -0.55
CA LEU A 75 -1.77 11.32 -0.42
C LEU A 75 -2.23 10.54 0.82
N GLU A 76 -2.29 11.20 1.99
CA GLU A 76 -2.72 10.60 3.26
C GLU A 76 -4.16 10.08 3.18
N ARG A 77 -5.05 10.83 2.53
CA ARG A 77 -6.45 10.42 2.35
C ARG A 77 -6.57 9.18 1.47
N LEU A 78 -5.88 9.15 0.33
CA LEU A 78 -5.88 7.99 -0.57
C LEU A 78 -5.25 6.77 0.10
N ALA A 79 -4.18 6.97 0.87
CA ALA A 79 -3.55 5.92 1.66
C ALA A 79 -4.51 5.32 2.70
N ALA A 80 -5.25 6.16 3.42
CA ALA A 80 -6.28 5.71 4.37
C ALA A 80 -7.35 4.85 3.67
N LEU A 81 -7.86 5.32 2.52
CA LEU A 81 -8.86 4.59 1.74
C LEU A 81 -8.38 3.20 1.29
N LEU A 82 -7.13 3.10 0.83
CA LEU A 82 -6.56 1.82 0.41
C LEU A 82 -6.32 0.88 1.59
N ASN A 83 -5.86 1.39 2.74
CA ASN A 83 -5.69 0.61 3.95
C ASN A 83 -7.04 0.05 4.46
N GLU A 84 -8.08 0.88 4.49
CA GLU A 84 -9.43 0.45 4.86
C GLU A 84 -9.98 -0.60 3.89
N ARG A 85 -9.76 -0.43 2.58
CA ARG A 85 -10.19 -1.42 1.59
C ARG A 85 -9.49 -2.76 1.78
N ALA A 86 -8.19 -2.76 2.07
CA ALA A 86 -7.40 -3.95 2.35
C ALA A 86 -7.88 -4.66 3.62
N ALA A 87 -8.13 -3.92 4.70
CA ALA A 87 -8.68 -4.49 5.93
C ALA A 87 -10.05 -5.15 5.71
N ARG A 88 -10.91 -4.52 4.88
CA ARG A 88 -12.20 -5.10 4.51
C ARG A 88 -12.05 -6.36 3.67
N TRP A 89 -11.11 -6.39 2.73
CA TRP A 89 -10.84 -7.57 1.92
C TRP A 89 -10.43 -8.76 2.81
N ASP A 90 -9.53 -8.52 3.76
CA ASP A 90 -9.06 -9.52 4.72
C ASP A 90 -10.21 -10.09 5.55
N ALA A 91 -11.11 -9.23 6.05
CA ALA A 91 -12.31 -9.66 6.78
C ALA A 91 -13.34 -10.41 5.91
N GLU A 92 -13.46 -10.05 4.62
CA GLU A 92 -14.34 -10.72 3.65
C GLU A 92 -13.81 -12.12 3.25
N HIS A 93 -12.49 -12.35 3.32
CA HIS A 93 -11.82 -13.56 2.82
C HIS A 93 -11.14 -14.40 3.90
N THR A 94 -11.13 -13.92 5.14
CA THR A 94 -10.84 -14.77 6.30
C THR A 94 -12.10 -15.58 6.59
N ASP A 95 -12.08 -16.84 6.18
CA ASP A 95 -13.09 -17.83 6.56
C ASP A 95 -13.16 -17.89 8.10
N PRO A 96 -14.31 -17.75 8.77
CA PRO A 96 -14.41 -18.14 10.16
C PRO A 96 -14.07 -19.62 10.21
N ALA A 97 -12.89 -19.95 10.76
CA ALA A 97 -12.35 -21.30 10.85
C ALA A 97 -13.46 -22.35 10.86
N GLU A 98 -13.56 -23.16 9.80
CA GLU A 98 -14.36 -24.38 9.85
C GLU A 98 -13.97 -25.09 11.16
N PRO A 99 -14.92 -25.38 12.07
CA PRO A 99 -14.58 -26.12 13.26
C PRO A 99 -13.99 -27.45 12.81
N ALA A 100 -12.71 -27.63 13.12
CA ALA A 100 -11.99 -28.86 12.82
C ALA A 100 -12.86 -30.04 13.24
N ASP A 101 -13.20 -30.84 12.24
CA ASP A 101 -13.64 -32.22 12.30
C ASP A 101 -13.45 -32.81 13.71
N GLN A 102 -14.51 -32.76 14.52
CA GLN A 102 -14.60 -33.58 15.73
C GLN A 102 -14.79 -35.01 15.25
N ALA A 103 -13.66 -35.62 14.90
CA ALA A 103 -13.50 -37.05 14.90
C ALA A 103 -13.82 -37.55 16.32
N ASP A 104 -15.02 -38.05 16.52
CA ASP A 104 -15.29 -39.06 17.54
C ASP A 104 -15.61 -40.38 16.83
N PRO A 105 -14.60 -41.23 16.55
CA PRO A 105 -14.85 -42.59 16.14
C PRO A 105 -15.17 -43.40 17.41
N ALA A 106 -16.44 -43.77 17.55
CA ALA A 106 -16.87 -44.94 18.31
C ALA A 106 -16.35 -45.07 19.76
N THR A 107 -17.19 -44.67 20.71
CA THR A 107 -17.28 -45.42 21.98
C THR A 107 -18.36 -46.49 21.87
N ALA A 108 -17.88 -47.75 21.84
CA ALA A 108 -18.44 -49.04 22.26
C ALA A 108 -19.97 -49.19 22.46
#